data_AF-A0A957RVB7-F1
#
_entry.id   AF-A0A957RVB7-F1
#
_cell.length_a   1.000
_cell.length_b   1.000
_cell.length_c   1.000
_cell.angle_alpha   90.00
_cell.angle_beta   90.00
_cell.angle_gamma   90.00
#
_symmetry.space_group_name_H-M   'P 1'
#
loop_
_entity.id
_entity.type
_entity.pdbx_description
1 polymer ?
#
loop_
_entity_poly.entity_id
_entity_poly.type
_entity_poly.pdbx_seq_one_letter_code
_entity_poly.pdbx_strand_id
1 'polypeptide(L)'
;MESFTVTTSGLANGTRTHVLNGTRADMRPISSRLSQRVLAVPPSGIRKYFDIAATMEDVVSLGIGEPDFVTPPPILQAGLLSLQRGHTSYTSNSGMYELREAVARNLRQRYGAVPYDPEKEVLITVGVS
;
A
#
# COMPACT_ATOMS: atom_id res chain seq x y z
N MET A 1 41.38 5.15 -35.92
CA MET A 1 40.56 3.98 -36.27
C MET A 1 41.28 2.77 -35.70
N GLU A 2 41.21 2.60 -34.37
CA GLU A 2 42.00 1.60 -33.66
C GLU A 2 41.09 0.45 -33.24
N SER A 3 41.45 -0.74 -33.72
CA SER A 3 40.80 -2.01 -33.53
C SER A 3 40.98 -2.51 -32.09
N PHE A 4 39.88 -2.71 -31.37
CA PHE A 4 39.88 -3.46 -30.10
C PHE A 4 39.51 -4.92 -30.38
N THR A 5 40.47 -5.81 -30.16
CA THR A 5 40.27 -7.26 -30.18
C THR A 5 39.65 -7.69 -28.85
N VAL A 6 38.47 -8.32 -28.88
CA VAL A 6 37.83 -8.89 -27.69
C VAL A 6 38.23 -10.36 -27.58
N THR A 7 39.10 -10.67 -26.61
CA THR A 7 39.41 -12.06 -26.27
C THR A 7 38.39 -12.55 -25.24
N THR A 8 37.50 -13.44 -25.65
CA THR A 8 36.60 -14.17 -24.74
C THR A 8 37.30 -15.42 -24.21
N SER A 9 37.77 -15.38 -22.97
CA SER A 9 38.07 -16.61 -22.21
C SER A 9 36.89 -16.93 -21.29
N GLY A 10 36.49 -18.20 -21.29
CA GLY A 10 35.26 -18.69 -20.70
C GLY A 10 35.29 -18.96 -19.19
N LEU A 11 34.07 -18.94 -18.64
CA LEU A 11 33.53 -19.69 -17.50
C LEU A 11 34.30 -19.69 -16.16
N ALA A 12 33.80 -18.91 -15.19
CA ALA A 12 33.43 -19.39 -13.84
C ALA A 12 32.78 -18.23 -13.04
N ASN A 13 31.63 -18.52 -12.40
CA ASN A 13 30.96 -17.71 -11.37
C ASN A 13 30.78 -16.21 -11.64
N GLY A 14 29.59 -15.86 -12.14
CA GLY A 14 29.13 -14.49 -12.33
C GLY A 14 29.02 -13.69 -11.03
N THR A 15 30.12 -13.09 -10.60
CA THR A 15 30.11 -11.83 -9.86
C THR A 15 30.75 -10.78 -10.76
N ARG A 16 29.93 -10.03 -11.50
CA ARG A 16 30.40 -8.91 -12.33
C ARG A 16 31.00 -7.85 -11.42
N THR A 17 32.33 -7.79 -11.33
CA THR A 17 33.03 -6.70 -10.66
C THR A 17 33.39 -5.65 -11.71
N HIS A 18 32.46 -4.72 -11.98
CA HIS A 18 32.80 -3.47 -12.68
C HIS A 18 33.55 -2.56 -11.72
N VAL A 19 34.89 -2.54 -11.80
CA VAL A 19 35.73 -1.63 -11.01
C VAL A 19 35.67 -0.25 -11.65
N LEU A 20 34.89 0.65 -11.05
CA LEU A 20 34.97 2.09 -11.29
C LEU A 20 35.59 2.73 -10.03
N ASN A 21 36.67 3.48 -10.24
CA ASN A 21 37.33 4.28 -9.21
C ASN A 21 36.37 5.37 -8.72
N GLY A 22 36.14 5.42 -7.41
CA GLY A 22 35.24 6.35 -6.74
C GLY A 22 34.43 5.62 -5.68
N THR A 23 34.76 5.87 -4.42
CA THR A 23 34.08 5.46 -3.17
C THR A 23 32.86 4.55 -3.36
N ARG A 24 33.08 3.23 -3.50
CA ARG A 24 32.00 2.26 -3.37
C ARG A 24 31.49 2.36 -1.94
N ALA A 25 30.36 3.04 -1.74
CA ALA A 25 29.54 2.80 -0.57
C ALA A 25 29.35 1.28 -0.51
N ASP A 26 29.81 0.65 0.57
CA ASP A 26 29.64 -0.77 0.86
C ASP A 26 28.14 -1.12 0.72
N MET A 27 27.75 -1.55 -0.48
CA MET A 27 26.37 -1.89 -0.81
C MET A 27 26.11 -3.29 -0.30
N ARG A 28 26.09 -3.42 1.03
CA ARG A 28 25.55 -4.61 1.70
C ARG A 28 24.17 -4.90 1.11
N PRO A 29 23.82 -6.18 0.88
CA PRO A 29 22.54 -6.57 0.29
C PRO A 29 21.39 -5.98 1.11
N ILE A 30 20.29 -5.57 0.46
CA ILE A 30 19.14 -4.93 1.13
C ILE A 30 18.68 -5.73 2.35
N SER A 31 18.68 -7.07 2.25
CA SER A 31 18.34 -7.97 3.34
C SER A 31 19.16 -7.73 4.62
N SER A 32 20.44 -7.39 4.51
CA SER A 32 21.32 -7.08 5.65
C SER A 32 21.01 -5.75 6.35
N ARG A 33 20.15 -4.92 5.75
CA ARG A 33 19.70 -3.62 6.27
C ARG A 33 18.26 -3.66 6.78
N LEU A 34 17.56 -4.79 6.60
CA LEU A 34 16.19 -4.97 7.08
C LEU A 34 16.21 -5.52 8.52
N SER A 35 15.19 -5.15 9.30
CA SER A 35 15.02 -5.71 10.64
C SER A 35 14.67 -7.20 10.58
N GLN A 36 15.10 -7.97 11.60
CA GLN A 36 14.75 -9.39 11.70
C GLN A 36 13.24 -9.64 11.71
N ARG A 37 12.46 -8.70 12.26
CA ARG A 37 10.99 -8.77 12.24
C ARG A 37 10.44 -8.76 10.83
N VAL A 38 10.92 -7.87 9.96
CA VAL A 38 10.49 -7.80 8.55
C VAL A 38 10.91 -9.05 7.79
N LEU A 39 12.14 -9.53 8.01
CA LEU A 39 12.66 -10.73 7.35
C LEU A 39 11.88 -12.00 7.73
N ALA A 40 11.30 -12.04 8.92
CA ALA A 40 10.52 -13.16 9.41
C ALA A 40 9.05 -13.18 8.91
N VAL A 41 8.55 -12.09 8.31
CA VAL A 41 7.19 -12.05 7.79
C VAL A 41 7.12 -12.85 6.48
N PRO A 42 6.33 -13.94 6.42
CA PRO A 42 6.19 -14.71 5.19
C PRO A 42 5.41 -13.89 4.14
N PRO A 43 5.65 -14.13 2.84
CA PRO A 43 4.84 -13.52 1.79
C PRO A 43 3.38 -13.95 1.92
N SER A 44 2.45 -13.04 1.61
CA SER A 44 1.02 -13.31 1.69
C SER A 44 0.60 -14.38 0.68
N GLY A 45 0.13 -15.53 1.18
CA GLY A 45 -0.38 -16.60 0.35
C GLY A 45 -1.58 -16.16 -0.51
N ILE A 46 -2.49 -15.38 0.09
CA ILE A 46 -3.65 -14.81 -0.61
C ILE A 46 -3.20 -13.93 -1.78
N ARG A 47 -2.19 -13.07 -1.58
CA ARG A 47 -1.68 -12.21 -2.66
C ARG A 47 -1.08 -13.03 -3.80
N LYS A 48 -0.34 -14.10 -3.49
CA LYS A 48 0.21 -15.00 -4.50
C LYS A 48 -0.88 -15.67 -5.35
N TYR A 49 -1.97 -16.11 -4.72
CA TYR A 49 -3.12 -16.65 -5.46
C TYR A 49 -3.77 -15.60 -6.36
N PHE A 50 -3.91 -14.35 -5.89
CA PHE A 50 -4.44 -13.27 -6.72
C PHE A 50 -3.57 -12.95 -7.93
N ASP A 51 -2.25 -12.86 -7.75
CA ASP A 51 -1.34 -12.57 -8.85
C ASP A 51 -1.39 -13.66 -9.93
N ILE A 52 -1.62 -14.93 -9.56
CA ILE A 52 -1.79 -16.04 -10.52
C ILE A 52 -3.16 -15.99 -11.19
N ALA A 53 -4.24 -15.80 -10.41
CA ALA A 53 -5.60 -15.74 -10.96
C ALA A 53 -5.75 -14.61 -11.98
N ALA A 54 -5.06 -13.48 -11.77
CA ALA A 54 -5.06 -12.34 -12.69
C ALA A 54 -4.40 -12.64 -14.05
N THR A 55 -3.58 -13.70 -14.17
CA THR A 55 -2.96 -14.09 -15.45
C THR A 55 -3.74 -15.18 -16.21
N MET A 56 -4.87 -15.64 -15.66
CA MET A 56 -5.64 -16.74 -16.23
C MET A 56 -6.95 -16.23 -16.83
N GLU A 57 -7.31 -16.73 -18.00
CA GLU A 57 -8.63 -16.52 -18.59
C GLU A 57 -9.66 -17.47 -17.95
N ASP A 58 -10.93 -17.07 -17.91
CA ASP A 58 -12.07 -17.86 -17.41
C ASP A 58 -11.98 -18.33 -15.93
N VAL A 59 -11.36 -17.54 -15.06
CA VAL A 59 -11.32 -17.81 -13.61
C VAL A 59 -12.45 -17.09 -12.86
N VAL A 60 -13.21 -17.84 -12.05
CA VAL A 60 -14.17 -17.28 -11.09
C VAL A 60 -13.48 -17.06 -9.75
N SER A 61 -13.34 -15.80 -9.34
CA SER A 61 -12.71 -15.43 -8.08
C SER A 61 -13.73 -15.42 -6.93
N LEU A 62 -13.63 -16.40 -6.03
CA LEU A 62 -14.44 -16.49 -4.80
C LEU A 62 -13.66 -16.11 -3.53
N GLY A 63 -12.43 -15.64 -3.68
CA GLY A 63 -11.52 -15.31 -2.56
C GLY A 63 -11.46 -13.82 -2.23
N ILE A 64 -12.11 -12.96 -3.02
CA ILE A 64 -12.07 -11.50 -2.84
C ILE A 64 -13.17 -11.11 -1.85
N GLY A 65 -12.77 -10.51 -0.72
CA GLY A 65 -13.68 -9.94 0.27
C GLY A 65 -14.14 -8.50 -0.05
N GLU A 66 -13.89 -8.02 -1.27
CA GLU A 66 -14.35 -6.71 -1.75
C GLU A 66 -15.75 -6.84 -2.35
N PRO A 67 -16.66 -5.88 -2.10
CA PRO A 67 -17.97 -5.90 -2.71
C PRO A 67 -17.91 -5.77 -4.25
N ASP A 68 -18.86 -6.39 -4.94
CA ASP A 68 -19.02 -6.36 -6.40
C ASP A 68 -19.81 -5.14 -6.91
N PHE A 69 -20.38 -4.36 -6.01
CA PHE A 69 -21.14 -3.16 -6.35
C PHE A 69 -20.26 -1.91 -6.39
N VAL A 70 -20.63 -0.98 -7.26
CA VAL A 70 -20.01 0.35 -7.32
C VAL A 70 -20.43 1.18 -6.10
N THR A 71 -19.51 1.97 -5.57
CA THR A 71 -19.78 2.96 -4.52
C THR A 71 -21.03 3.79 -4.84
N PRO A 72 -21.99 3.92 -3.90
CA PRO A 72 -23.24 4.65 -4.14
C PRO A 72 -23.03 6.08 -4.69
N PRO A 73 -23.86 6.55 -5.64
CA PRO A 73 -23.67 7.85 -6.29
C PRO A 73 -23.52 9.06 -5.36
N PRO A 74 -24.27 9.20 -4.24
CA PRO A 74 -24.10 10.33 -3.34
C PRO A 74 -22.68 10.45 -2.75
N ILE A 75 -22.01 9.32 -2.52
CA ILE A 75 -20.65 9.29 -1.97
C ILE A 75 -19.65 9.72 -3.04
N LEU A 76 -19.79 9.21 -4.27
CA LEU A 76 -18.97 9.63 -5.40
C LEU A 76 -19.08 11.13 -5.67
N GLN A 77 -20.31 11.67 -5.65
CA GLN A 77 -20.55 13.10 -5.86
C GLN A 77 -19.94 13.96 -4.74
N ALA A 78 -20.02 13.53 -3.47
CA ALA A 78 -19.38 14.22 -2.36
C ALA A 78 -17.85 14.30 -2.52
N GLY A 79 -17.22 13.21 -2.97
CA GLY A 79 -15.79 13.18 -3.28
C GLY A 79 -15.41 14.15 -4.41
N LEU A 80 -16.17 14.13 -5.51
CA LEU A 80 -15.95 15.03 -6.64
C LEU A 80 -16.09 16.51 -6.23
N LEU A 81 -17.15 16.85 -5.49
CA LEU A 81 -17.39 18.20 -4.99
C LEU A 81 -16.28 18.67 -4.05
N SER A 82 -15.76 17.80 -3.20
CA SER A 82 -14.65 18.11 -2.30
C SER A 82 -13.40 18.53 -3.09
N LEU A 83 -13.09 17.79 -4.17
CA LEU A 83 -11.98 18.10 -5.06
C LEU A 83 -12.21 19.41 -5.83
N GLN A 84 -13.42 19.62 -6.37
CA GLN A 84 -13.78 20.85 -7.08
C GLN A 84 -13.69 22.09 -6.20
N ARG A 85 -13.97 21.95 -4.89
CA ARG A 85 -13.86 23.03 -3.89
C ARG A 85 -12.43 23.23 -3.37
N GLY A 86 -11.46 22.45 -3.86
CA GLY A 86 -10.06 22.58 -3.46
C GLY A 86 -9.77 22.10 -2.03
N HIS A 87 -10.59 21.20 -1.47
CA HIS A 87 -10.34 20.61 -0.15
C HIS A 87 -9.21 19.57 -0.21
N THR A 88 -7.97 20.04 -0.33
CA THR A 88 -6.76 19.20 -0.49
C THR A 88 -5.69 19.46 0.57
N SER A 89 -5.99 20.31 1.55
CA SER A 89 -5.09 20.60 2.69
C SER A 89 -5.16 19.51 3.75
N TYR A 90 -4.13 19.47 4.60
CA TYR A 90 -4.10 18.57 5.76
C TYR A 90 -5.29 18.81 6.69
N THR A 91 -5.82 17.70 7.22
CA THR A 91 -6.79 17.71 8.32
C THR A 91 -6.06 17.48 9.65
N SER A 92 -6.79 17.54 10.77
CA SER A 92 -6.25 17.06 12.05
C SER A 92 -5.77 15.61 11.95
N ASN A 93 -4.75 15.26 12.73
CA ASN A 93 -4.25 13.88 12.86
C ASN A 93 -5.35 12.91 13.32
N SER A 94 -6.34 13.40 14.08
CA SER A 94 -7.47 12.59 14.51
C SER A 94 -8.53 12.40 13.41
N GLY A 95 -8.40 13.11 12.29
CA GLY A 95 -9.40 13.25 11.23
C GLY A 95 -10.28 14.50 11.38
N MET A 96 -11.06 14.78 10.33
CA MET A 96 -12.03 15.89 10.31
C MET A 96 -13.03 15.77 11.46
N TYR A 97 -13.32 16.87 12.14
CA TYR A 97 -14.21 16.86 13.30
C TYR A 97 -15.63 16.45 12.90
N GLU A 98 -16.13 16.96 11.78
CA GLU A 98 -17.47 16.68 11.23
C GLU A 98 -17.64 15.19 10.91
N LEU A 99 -16.58 14.52 10.44
CA LEU A 99 -16.57 13.09 10.18
C LEU A 99 -16.61 12.30 11.50
N ARG A 100 -15.81 12.69 12.49
CA ARG A 100 -15.81 12.05 13.83
C ARG A 100 -17.17 12.16 14.50
N GLU A 101 -17.80 13.32 14.43
CA GLU A 101 -19.14 13.56 14.96
C GLU A 101 -20.20 12.71 14.23
N ALA A 102 -20.12 12.62 12.90
CA ALA A 102 -21.02 11.78 12.11
C ALA A 102 -20.87 10.29 12.44
N VAL A 103 -19.65 9.79 12.66
CA VAL A 103 -19.37 8.41 13.06
C VAL A 103 -19.95 8.13 14.46
N ALA A 104 -19.67 8.99 15.45
CA ALA A 104 -20.20 8.82 16.81
C ALA A 104 -21.75 8.77 16.82
N ARG A 105 -22.40 9.67 16.07
CA ARG A 105 -23.86 9.65 15.90
C ARG A 105 -24.34 8.38 15.22
N ASN A 106 -23.66 7.93 14.15
CA ASN A 106 -24.04 6.72 13.42
C ASN A 106 -23.97 5.47 14.30
N LEU A 107 -22.90 5.33 15.10
CA LEU A 107 -22.74 4.21 16.02
C LEU A 107 -23.88 4.13 17.04
N ARG A 108 -24.26 5.28 17.61
CA ARG A 108 -25.40 5.36 18.53
C ARG A 108 -26.71 5.01 17.85
N GLN A 109 -27.00 5.60 16.69
CA GLN A 109 -28.27 5.42 15.99
C GLN A 109 -28.44 4.00 15.47
N ARG A 110 -27.39 3.40 14.92
CA ARG A 110 -27.46 2.12 14.22
C ARG A 110 -27.28 0.93 15.15
N TYR A 111 -26.45 1.07 16.18
CA TYR A 111 -26.06 -0.06 17.04
C TYR A 111 -26.43 0.16 18.51
N GLY A 112 -27.06 1.29 18.87
CA GLY A 112 -27.40 1.60 20.26
C GLY A 112 -26.18 1.81 21.15
N ALA A 113 -25.03 2.17 20.55
CA ALA A 113 -23.80 2.39 21.30
C ALA A 113 -23.95 3.52 22.32
N VAL A 114 -23.15 3.45 23.39
CA VAL A 114 -23.00 4.56 24.33
C VAL A 114 -22.52 5.81 23.58
N PRO A 115 -22.90 7.02 24.01
CA PRO A 115 -22.43 8.25 23.36
C PRO A 115 -20.90 8.36 23.48
N TYR A 116 -20.21 8.37 22.34
CA TYR A 116 -18.77 8.63 22.25
C TYR A 116 -18.50 10.12 22.08
N ASP A 117 -17.51 10.66 22.79
CA ASP A 117 -16.99 12.01 22.62
C ASP A 117 -16.15 12.08 21.32
N PRO A 118 -16.60 12.81 20.27
CA PRO A 118 -15.87 12.88 19.01
C PRO A 118 -14.50 13.53 19.14
N GLU A 119 -14.23 14.33 20.18
CA GLU A 119 -12.91 14.92 20.41
C GLU A 119 -11.90 13.94 21.00
N LYS A 120 -12.36 13.01 21.85
CA LYS A 120 -11.48 12.19 22.70
C LYS A 120 -11.52 10.70 22.39
N GLU A 121 -12.62 10.21 21.82
CA GLU A 121 -12.91 8.77 21.72
C GLU A 121 -13.09 8.30 20.28
N VAL A 122 -12.92 9.18 19.28
CA VAL A 122 -13.03 8.83 17.86
C VAL A 122 -11.77 9.27 17.09
N LEU A 123 -11.16 8.30 16.40
CA LEU A 123 -9.98 8.48 15.55
C LEU A 123 -10.27 7.93 14.16
N ILE A 124 -10.00 8.72 13.12
CA ILE A 124 -10.13 8.29 11.72
C ILE A 124 -8.81 7.72 11.23
N THR A 125 -8.86 6.55 10.60
CA THR A 125 -7.71 5.83 10.03
C THR A 125 -7.90 5.56 8.53
N VAL A 126 -6.83 5.12 7.86
CA VAL A 126 -6.87 4.72 6.45
C VAL A 126 -7.38 3.29 6.35
N GLY A 127 -8.69 3.14 6.41
CA GLY A 127 -9.33 1.82 6.47
C GLY A 127 -9.21 1.17 7.85
N VAL A 128 -9.68 -0.07 7.95
CA VAL A 128 -9.79 -0.83 9.21
C VAL A 128 -8.54 -1.69 9.52
N SER A 129 -7.66 -1.87 8.53
CA SER A 129 -6.55 -2.84 8.57
C SER A 129 -5.25 -2.29 9.15
#